data_AF-A0A1G3QD35-F1
#
_entry.id   AF-A0A1G3QD35-F1
#
_cell.length_a   1.000
_cell.length_b   1.000
_cell.length_c   1.000
_cell.angle_alpha   90.00
_cell.angle_beta   90.00
_cell.angle_gamma   90.00
#
_symmetry.space_group_name_H-M   'P 1'
#
loop_
_entity.id
_entity.type
_entity.pdbx_description
1 polymer ?
#
loop_
_entity_poly.entity_id
_entity_poly.type
_entity_poly.pdbx_seq_one_letter_code
_entity_poly.pdbx_strand_id
1 'polypeptide(L)' 'MSNFVSVIFCRNCSSRFVEISEWTQDGKAIVQCRSCNNKETLANFTLGRGKISSTELQNARDTMAKRGRYEK' A
#
# COMPACT_ATOMS: atom_id res chain seq x y z
N MET A 1 -6.63 16.86 14.24
CA MET A 1 -6.92 15.52 14.80
C MET A 1 -5.97 14.50 14.18
N SER A 2 -5.65 13.43 14.89
CA SER A 2 -4.79 12.36 14.39
C SER A 2 -5.62 11.10 14.16
N ASN A 3 -5.38 10.42 13.06
CA ASN A 3 -6.01 9.16 12.69
C ASN A 3 -5.02 8.01 12.89
N PHE A 4 -5.54 6.82 13.13
CA PHE A 4 -4.73 5.59 13.17
C PHE A 4 -4.96 4.82 11.88
N VAL A 5 -3.91 4.65 11.07
CA VAL A 5 -4.00 3.97 9.77
C VAL A 5 -3.03 2.81 9.75
N SER A 6 -3.46 1.70 9.17
CA SER A 6 -2.65 0.50 9.07
C SER A 6 -1.62 0.61 7.94
N VAL A 7 -0.35 0.35 8.22
CA VAL A 7 0.76 0.45 7.25
C VAL A 7 1.32 -0.94 6.96
N ILE A 8 1.50 -1.25 5.67
CA ILE A 8 2.15 -2.48 5.21
C ILE A 8 3.65 -2.22 5.05
N PHE A 9 4.47 -3.15 5.54
CA PHE A 9 5.93 -3.12 5.40
C PHE A 9 6.41 -4.28 4.53
N CYS A 10 7.42 -4.04 3.71
CA CYS A 10 8.11 -5.09 2.98
C CYS A 10 8.94 -5.94 3.95
N ARG A 11 8.67 -7.25 4.05
CA ARG A 11 9.45 -8.14 4.92
C ARG A 11 10.91 -8.34 4.48
N ASN A 12 11.21 -8.08 3.21
CA ASN A 12 12.55 -8.22 2.65
C ASN A 12 13.50 -7.10 3.08
N CYS A 13 13.05 -5.83 3.05
CA CYS A 13 13.90 -4.67 3.33
C CYS A 13 13.34 -3.71 4.40
N SER A 14 12.23 -4.08 5.06
CA SER A 14 11.51 -3.26 6.06
C SER A 14 10.98 -1.92 5.56
N SER A 15 10.99 -1.66 4.25
CA SER A 15 10.47 -0.41 3.69
C SER A 15 8.94 -0.34 3.75
N ARG A 16 8.42 0.85 4.05
CA ARG A 16 6.98 1.18 4.01
C ARG A 16 6.49 1.62 2.64
N PHE A 17 7.40 1.75 1.65
CA PHE A 17 7.05 2.19 0.31
C PHE A 17 6.64 0.98 -0.54
N VAL A 18 5.41 0.53 -0.30
CA VAL A 18 4.78 -0.57 -1.03
C VAL A 18 3.58 -0.07 -1.82
N GLU A 19 3.37 -0.63 -3.00
CA GLU A 19 2.26 -0.29 -3.90
C GLU A 19 1.70 -1.53 -4.58
N ILE A 20 0.47 -1.45 -5.12
CA ILE A 20 -0.06 -2.52 -5.96
C ILE A 20 0.52 -2.33 -7.35
N SER A 21 1.29 -3.31 -7.83
CA SER A 21 1.91 -3.25 -9.15
C SER A 21 1.02 -3.84 -10.25
N GLU A 22 0.26 -4.90 -9.92
CA GLU A 22 -0.56 -5.63 -10.88
C GLU A 22 -1.61 -6.48 -10.15
N TRP A 23 -2.55 -7.03 -10.92
CA TRP A 23 -3.59 -7.93 -10.43
C TRP A 23 -3.47 -9.27 -11.15
N THR A 24 -3.56 -10.36 -10.41
CA THR A 24 -3.61 -11.72 -10.98
C THR A 24 -4.95 -11.95 -11.68
N GLN A 25 -5.02 -12.96 -12.56
CA GLN A 25 -6.25 -13.32 -13.28
C GLN A 25 -7.41 -13.72 -12.34
N ASP A 26 -7.09 -14.26 -11.16
CA ASP A 26 -8.05 -14.60 -10.10
C ASP A 26 -8.38 -13.40 -9.18
N GLY A 27 -7.92 -12.20 -9.51
CA GLY A 27 -8.31 -10.95 -8.84
C GLY A 27 -7.54 -10.63 -7.56
N LYS A 28 -6.37 -11.25 -7.32
CA LYS A 28 -5.52 -10.91 -6.18
C LYS A 28 -4.55 -9.80 -6.55
N ALA A 29 -4.35 -8.85 -5.65
CA ALA A 29 -3.35 -7.79 -5.82
C ALA A 29 -1.94 -8.36 -5.66
N ILE A 30 -1.00 -7.96 -6.51
CA ILE A 30 0.44 -8.15 -6.31
C ILE A 30 1.00 -6.85 -5.75
N VAL A 31 1.62 -6.93 -4.58
CA VAL A 31 2.28 -5.80 -3.92
C VAL A 31 3.75 -5.78 -4.31
N GLN A 32 4.24 -4.63 -4.75
CA GLN A 32 5.64 -4.37 -5.03
C GLN A 32 6.22 -3.40 -4.00
N CYS A 33 7.41 -3.71 -3.48
CA CYS A 33 8.20 -2.74 -2.73
C CYS A 33 9.03 -1.87 -3.67
N ARG A 34 8.88 -0.55 -3.59
CA ARG A 34 9.68 0.38 -4.41
C ARG A 34 11.14 0.47 -4.00
N SER A 35 11.47 0.05 -2.78
CA SER A 35 12.84 0.16 -2.26
C SER A 35 13.74 -0.99 -2.70
N CYS A 36 13.20 -2.20 -2.82
CA CYS A 36 14.00 -3.39 -3.21
C CYS A 36 13.41 -4.18 -4.39
N ASN A 37 12.33 -3.68 -5.00
CA ASN A 37 11.61 -4.30 -6.11
C ASN A 37 11.04 -5.70 -5.84
N ASN A 38 11.04 -6.16 -4.59
CA ASN A 38 10.42 -7.43 -4.23
C ASN A 38 8.91 -7.37 -4.47
N LYS A 39 8.37 -8.41 -5.11
CA LYS A 39 6.94 -8.56 -5.42
C LYS A 39 6.37 -9.75 -4.68
N GLU A 40 5.17 -9.61 -4.14
CA GLU A 40 4.49 -10.71 -3.46
C GLU A 40 2.98 -10.58 -3.65
N THR A 41 2.28 -11.70 -3.87
CA THR A 41 0.82 -11.70 -3.89
C THR A 41 0.31 -11.32 -2.51
N LEU A 42 -0.64 -10.39 -2.46
CA LEU A 42 -1.29 -9.99 -1.22
C LEU A 42 -2.14 -11.16 -0.68
N ALA A 43 -1.55 -11.99 0.19
CA ALA A 43 -2.22 -13.09 0.86
C ALA A 43 -2.04 -13.01 2.39
N ASN A 44 -3.11 -13.22 3.16
CA ASN A 44 -3.06 -13.37 4.63
C ASN A 44 -2.41 -12.20 5.41
N PHE A 45 -2.59 -10.95 4.96
CA PHE A 45 -1.99 -9.77 5.60
C PHE A 45 -2.62 -9.43 6.96
N THR A 46 -1.80 -8.86 7.86
CA THR A 46 -2.20 -8.25 9.15
C THR A 46 -1.74 -6.79 9.22
N LEU A 47 -2.34 -6.00 10.11
CA LEU A 47 -2.33 -4.52 10.08
C LEU A 47 -1.66 -3.90 11.33
N GLY A 48 -0.62 -3.08 11.16
CA GLY A 48 0.00 -2.27 12.23
C GLY A 48 -0.43 -0.80 12.19
N ARG A 49 -0.92 -0.23 13.30
CA ARG A 49 -1.49 1.14 13.36
C ARG A 49 -0.42 2.21 13.53
N GLY A 50 -0.30 3.12 12.56
CA GLY A 50 0.51 4.35 12.66
C GLY A 50 -0.37 5.58 12.90
N LYS A 51 0.16 6.57 13.63
CA LYS A 51 -0.49 7.88 13.83
C LYS A 51 -0.22 8.77 12.61
N ILE A 52 -1.27 9.26 11.97
CA ILE A 52 -1.20 10.17 10.82
C ILE A 52 -2.09 11.40 11.07
N SER A 53 -1.70 12.59 10.63
CA SER A 53 -2.56 13.77 10.70
C SER A 53 -3.74 13.68 9.73
N SER A 54 -4.81 14.44 9.96
CA SER A 54 -5.93 14.53 9.02
C SER A 54 -5.51 14.99 7.62
N THR A 55 -4.56 15.92 7.53
CA THR A 55 -4.06 16.44 6.24
C THR A 55 -3.31 15.37 5.45
N GLU A 56 -2.42 14.63 6.12
CA GLU A 56 -1.68 13.54 5.48
C GLU A 56 -2.61 12.40 5.05
N LEU A 57 -3.64 12.08 5.85
CA LEU A 57 -4.64 11.10 5.47
C LEU A 57 -5.45 11.53 4.24
N GLN A 58 -5.82 12.80 4.16
CA GLN A 58 -6.57 13.32 3.02
C GLN A 58 -5.71 13.29 1.75
N ASN A 59 -4.46 13.74 1.83
CA ASN A 59 -3.51 13.65 0.72
C ASN A 59 -3.32 12.20 0.24
N ALA A 60 -3.21 11.24 1.17
CA ALA A 60 -3.10 9.82 0.83
C ALA A 60 -4.36 9.31 0.09
N ARG A 61 -5.57 9.73 0.49
CA ARG A 61 -6.83 9.36 -0.19
C ARG A 61 -6.95 9.98 -1.57
N ASP A 62 -6.48 11.21 -1.73
CA ASP A 62 -6.57 11.97 -2.97
C ASP A 62 -5.57 11.46 -4.02
N THR A 63 -4.42 10.96 -3.57
CA THR A 63 -3.35 10.41 -4.42
C THR A 63 -3.36 8.89 -4.55
N MET A 64 -4.25 8.19 -3.85
CA MET A 64 -4.43 6.75 -3.97
C MET A 64 -4.78 6.39 -5.43
N ALA A 65 -4.11 5.38 -5.97
CA ALA A 65 -4.47 4.81 -7.27
C ALA A 65 -5.92 4.32 -7.21
N LYS A 66 -6.76 4.78 -8.15
CA LYS A 66 -8.18 4.41 -8.24
C LYS A 66 -8.39 3.66 -9.55
N ARG A 67 -9.33 2.72 -9.55
CA ARG A 67 -9.73 2.01 -10.77
C ARG A 67 -10.15 3.04 -11.83
N GLY A 68 -9.38 3.15 -12.92
CA GLY A 68 -9.60 4.13 -13.99
C GLY A 68 -8.93 5.51 -13.85
N ARG A 69 -8.13 5.76 -12.80
CA ARG A 69 -7.19 6.89 -12.72
C ARG A 69 -5.89 6.48 -12.02
N TYR A 70 -4.76 6.71 -12.70
CA TYR A 70 -3.39 6.43 -12.23
C TYR A 70 -3.02 4.94 -12.11
N GLU A 71 -3.95 3.99 -12.31
CA GLU A 71 -3.61 2.65 -12.82
C GLU A 71 -3.26 2.81 -14.31
N LYS A 72 -2.00 2.58 -14.68
CA LYS A 72 -1.60 2.31 -16.07
C LYS A 72 -1.43 0.81 -16.24
#